data_AF-A0A0F6WQ36-F1
#
_entry.id   AF-A0A0F6WQ36-F1
#
_cell.length_a   1.000
_cell.length_b   1.000
_cell.length_c   1.000
_cell.angle_alpha   90.00
_cell.angle_beta   90.00
_cell.angle_gamma   90.00
#
_symmetry.space_group_name_H-M   'P 1'
#
loop_
_entity.id
_entity.type
_entity.pdbx_description
1 polymer ?
#
loop_
_entity_poly.entity_id
_entity_poly.type
_entity_poly.pdbx_seq_one_letter_code
_entity_poly.pdbx_strand_id
1 'polypeptide(L)'
;MAAKLQPLKRTKKDLIATGVITALAVIGVGTVWATAPIRGSELTPADEPFIASTTLDAIPETLSEHWRATDTSTNHKPLITGGVISTADGNTIKTYTPDGALLWSYERDKELCSLSVGFDAAVATYKTGIGCGDVTAINANDGQYQATRSAISSDHVAPISSNDRIGVLGTERLELWRSDLVRTIEYGDVEAPQESGQQPHPECSITSAMTRKDLLAITEDCPDGSSYLRFMGTTPDDSRTPEITQDIEITDGRIVAIGQSAAAVYTNDPSPRIVSYNDDGELVGEQAVDEVEFPDPPFQSATADLPHHMSWFNGDSLVLFSPTQLNVRQSFNDALGTGIALNGSLLYPTAEGITVANWDTGEVQRTIPVDRAGYDGEVALGVVGQVIVEKRGSELVALG
;
A
#
# COMPACT_ATOMS: atom_id res chain seq x y z
N MET A 1 42.10 35.64 34.99
CA MET A 1 40.90 36.48 35.22
C MET A 1 40.35 36.89 33.86
N ALA A 2 39.23 36.31 33.44
CA ALA A 2 38.56 36.76 32.22
C ALA A 2 37.95 38.14 32.47
N ALA A 3 38.33 39.13 31.67
CA ALA A 3 37.75 40.46 31.74
C ALA A 3 36.25 40.36 31.48
N LYS A 4 35.44 40.78 32.45
CA LYS A 4 33.98 40.87 32.31
C LYS A 4 33.71 41.98 31.27
N LEU A 5 33.42 41.59 30.04
CA LEU A 5 33.00 42.52 28.99
C LEU A 5 31.75 43.25 29.50
N GLN A 6 31.88 44.56 29.73
CA GLN A 6 30.73 45.40 30.04
C GLN A 6 29.90 45.59 28.76
N PRO A 7 28.55 45.52 28.83
CA PRO A 7 27.71 45.77 27.67
C PRO A 7 27.99 47.16 27.09
N LEU A 8 28.23 47.22 25.77
CA LEU A 8 28.62 48.44 25.05
C LEU A 8 27.61 49.61 25.22
N LYS A 9 26.34 49.31 25.54
CA LYS A 9 25.31 50.25 26.01
C LYS A 9 24.32 49.54 26.94
N ARG A 10 23.94 50.18 28.06
CA ARG A 10 22.94 49.69 29.02
C ARG A 10 22.01 50.82 29.48
N THR A 11 21.17 51.31 28.57
CA THR A 11 20.14 52.31 28.90
C THR A 11 18.85 51.63 29.40
N LYS A 12 17.94 52.39 30.02
CA LYS A 12 16.61 51.87 30.42
C LYS A 12 15.83 51.32 29.22
N LYS A 13 15.96 51.96 28.05
CA LYS A 13 15.33 51.50 26.80
C LYS A 13 15.89 50.15 26.36
N ASP A 14 17.21 49.94 26.48
CA ASP A 14 17.86 48.67 26.13
C ASP A 14 17.39 47.53 27.04
N LEU A 15 17.21 47.79 28.34
CA LEU A 15 16.70 46.79 29.29
C LEU A 15 15.22 46.44 29.03
N ILE A 16 14.37 47.43 28.72
CA ILE A 16 12.98 47.19 28.33
C ILE A 16 12.93 46.37 27.04
N ALA A 17 13.69 46.77 26.01
CA ALA A 17 13.77 46.05 24.75
C ALA A 17 14.25 44.60 24.94
N THR A 18 15.29 44.39 25.75
CA THR A 18 15.79 43.05 26.09
C THR A 18 14.72 42.22 26.81
N GLY A 19 14.01 42.80 27.78
CA GLY A 19 12.92 42.12 28.50
C GLY A 19 11.77 41.73 27.58
N VAL A 20 11.36 42.62 26.66
CA VAL A 20 10.33 42.35 25.66
C VAL A 20 10.76 41.25 24.71
N ILE A 21 11.98 41.33 24.14
CA ILE A 21 12.51 40.29 23.24
C ILE A 21 12.61 38.94 23.96
N THR A 22 13.06 38.94 25.21
CA THR A 22 13.15 37.71 26.02
C THR A 22 11.76 37.12 26.26
N ALA A 23 10.77 37.94 26.62
CA ALA A 23 9.40 37.48 26.80
C ALA A 23 8.82 36.91 25.48
N LEU A 24 9.02 37.60 24.35
CA LEU A 24 8.58 37.12 23.04
C LEU A 24 9.29 35.82 22.64
N ALA A 25 10.59 35.68 22.91
CA ALA A 25 11.33 34.46 22.65
C ALA A 25 10.83 33.29 23.52
N VAL A 26 10.61 33.52 24.82
CA VAL A 26 10.06 32.51 25.73
C VAL A 26 8.65 32.10 25.32
N ILE A 27 7.80 33.06 24.94
CA ILE A 27 6.46 32.78 24.41
C ILE A 27 6.58 31.97 23.11
N GLY A 28 7.43 32.36 22.17
CA GLY A 28 7.63 31.65 20.91
C GLY A 28 8.08 30.20 21.12
N VAL A 29 9.10 29.98 21.96
CA VAL A 29 9.59 28.63 22.31
C VAL A 29 8.51 27.84 23.04
N GLY A 30 7.79 28.46 23.98
CA GLY A 30 6.71 27.83 24.73
C GLY A 30 5.56 27.38 23.82
N THR A 31 5.17 28.21 22.84
CA THR A 31 4.16 27.86 21.84
C THR A 31 4.62 26.68 20.99
N VAL A 32 5.83 26.74 20.41
CA VAL A 32 6.36 25.64 19.58
C VAL A 32 6.44 24.34 20.38
N TRP A 33 6.89 24.39 21.64
CA TRP A 33 6.95 23.23 22.51
C TRP A 33 5.56 22.68 22.87
N ALA A 34 4.57 23.54 23.08
CA ALA A 34 3.20 23.15 23.43
C ALA A 34 2.44 22.59 22.23
N THR A 35 2.72 23.04 21.01
CA THR A 35 2.06 22.61 19.78
C THR A 35 2.91 21.65 18.94
N ALA A 36 4.00 21.10 19.50
CA ALA A 36 4.90 20.20 18.79
C ALA A 36 4.15 18.91 18.38
N PRO A 37 4.20 18.49 17.10
CA PRO A 37 3.49 17.30 16.60
C PRO A 37 3.80 16.01 17.38
N ILE A 38 5.00 15.91 17.96
CA ILE A 38 5.42 14.78 18.80
C ILE A 38 4.47 14.50 19.97
N ARG A 39 3.70 15.50 20.42
CA ARG A 39 2.72 15.33 21.50
C ARG A 39 1.43 14.63 21.05
N GLY A 40 1.15 14.63 19.75
CA GLY A 40 0.04 13.92 19.14
C GLY A 40 0.46 12.57 18.60
N SER A 41 1.63 12.05 18.97
CA SER A 41 2.12 10.75 18.51
C SER A 41 2.74 9.95 19.65
N GLU A 42 2.43 8.67 19.73
CA GLU A 42 2.99 7.75 20.73
C GLU A 42 3.50 6.49 20.04
N LEU A 43 4.76 6.16 20.27
CA LEU A 43 5.41 4.95 19.77
C LEU A 43 5.85 4.12 20.97
N THR A 44 5.34 2.90 21.05
CA THR A 44 5.81 1.88 21.98
C THR A 44 6.58 0.84 21.17
N PRO A 45 7.92 0.96 21.06
CA PRO A 45 8.73 0.01 20.31
C PRO A 45 8.86 -1.32 21.05
N ALA A 46 9.40 -2.33 20.37
CA ALA A 46 9.76 -3.59 20.99
C ALA A 46 10.98 -3.42 21.92
N ASP A 47 11.07 -4.24 22.96
CA ASP A 47 12.26 -4.28 23.83
C ASP A 47 13.51 -4.75 23.07
N GLU A 48 13.34 -5.71 22.17
CA GLU A 48 14.38 -6.27 21.30
C GLU A 48 13.81 -6.57 19.91
N PRO A 49 14.61 -6.49 18.83
CA PRO A 49 14.14 -6.82 17.50
C PRO A 49 13.65 -8.27 17.39
N PHE A 50 12.49 -8.45 16.76
CA PHE A 50 11.97 -9.76 16.41
C PHE A 50 12.82 -10.40 15.33
N ILE A 51 13.17 -11.67 15.52
CA ILE A 51 13.92 -12.46 14.55
C ILE A 51 12.95 -13.46 13.91
N ALA A 52 12.69 -13.28 12.62
CA ALA A 52 11.81 -14.14 11.87
C ALA A 52 12.31 -15.60 11.88
N SER A 53 11.39 -16.53 12.16
CA SER A 53 11.62 -17.95 11.98
C SER A 53 11.46 -18.35 10.51
N THR A 54 11.94 -19.55 10.15
CA THR A 54 11.69 -20.10 8.82
C THR A 54 10.19 -20.18 8.55
N THR A 55 9.80 -19.85 7.31
CA THR A 55 8.42 -19.99 6.86
C THR A 55 8.00 -21.44 6.83
N LEU A 56 6.70 -21.67 6.95
CA LEU A 56 6.04 -22.96 6.81
C LEU A 56 6.52 -23.67 5.53
N ASP A 57 6.97 -24.92 5.64
CA ASP A 57 7.53 -25.72 4.54
C ASP A 57 6.62 -26.88 4.11
N ALA A 58 5.61 -27.20 4.92
CA ALA A 58 4.60 -28.22 4.63
C ALA A 58 3.19 -27.62 4.74
N ILE A 59 2.28 -28.11 3.90
CA ILE A 59 0.87 -27.72 3.95
C ILE A 59 0.22 -28.44 5.14
N PRO A 60 -0.36 -27.72 6.13
CA PRO A 60 -0.99 -28.33 7.29
C PRO A 60 -2.11 -29.30 6.91
N GLU A 61 -2.36 -30.33 7.72
CA GLU A 61 -3.51 -31.22 7.52
C GLU A 61 -4.79 -30.68 8.14
N THR A 62 -4.64 -29.87 9.19
CA THR A 62 -5.71 -29.23 9.93
C THR A 62 -5.30 -27.80 10.25
N LEU A 63 -6.28 -26.91 10.38
CA LEU A 63 -6.07 -25.54 10.81
C LEU A 63 -7.09 -25.18 11.87
N SER A 64 -6.65 -24.49 12.91
CA SER A 64 -7.52 -23.94 13.94
C SER A 64 -7.16 -22.50 14.24
N GLU A 65 -8.13 -21.69 14.63
CA GLU A 65 -7.88 -20.32 15.07
C GLU A 65 -7.01 -20.33 16.33
N HIS A 66 -5.87 -19.63 16.27
CA HIS A 66 -4.97 -19.44 17.40
C HIS A 66 -5.23 -18.12 18.10
N TRP A 67 -5.33 -17.04 17.32
CA TRP A 67 -5.59 -15.70 17.82
C TRP A 67 -6.21 -14.84 16.73
N ARG A 68 -6.75 -13.69 17.16
CA ARG A 68 -7.34 -12.68 16.27
C ARG A 68 -7.01 -11.27 16.73
N ALA A 69 -7.00 -10.34 15.78
CA ALA A 69 -6.81 -8.91 16.01
C ALA A 69 -7.70 -8.08 15.09
N THR A 70 -8.00 -6.85 15.51
CA THR A 70 -8.68 -5.87 14.66
C THR A 70 -7.72 -5.37 13.57
N ASP A 71 -8.23 -5.26 12.33
CA ASP A 71 -7.58 -4.59 11.22
C ASP A 71 -8.59 -3.74 10.41
N THR A 72 -8.78 -2.48 10.78
CA THR A 72 -9.63 -1.51 10.08
C THR A 72 -8.96 -0.91 8.84
N SER A 73 -7.78 -1.40 8.42
CA SER A 73 -7.13 -0.88 7.20
C SER A 73 -7.93 -1.27 5.96
N THR A 74 -7.90 -0.40 4.94
CA THR A 74 -8.58 -0.61 3.64
C THR A 74 -7.91 -1.65 2.74
N ASN A 75 -6.85 -2.31 3.21
CA ASN A 75 -6.14 -3.33 2.45
C ASN A 75 -6.97 -4.60 2.28
N HIS A 76 -6.89 -5.25 1.12
CA HIS A 76 -7.56 -6.53 0.88
C HIS A 76 -6.89 -7.71 1.59
N LYS A 77 -5.56 -7.68 1.75
CA LYS A 77 -4.76 -8.80 2.27
C LYS A 77 -4.03 -8.48 3.58
N PRO A 78 -3.62 -9.50 4.37
CA PRO A 78 -2.75 -9.30 5.53
C PRO A 78 -1.47 -8.53 5.16
N LEU A 79 -1.13 -7.52 5.97
CA LEU A 79 0.09 -6.74 5.80
C LEU A 79 1.25 -7.38 6.55
N ILE A 80 2.10 -8.11 5.81
CA ILE A 80 3.18 -8.92 6.37
C ILE A 80 4.52 -8.44 5.80
N THR A 81 5.47 -8.12 6.67
CA THR A 81 6.87 -7.80 6.31
C THR A 81 7.77 -8.04 7.52
N GLY A 82 9.08 -8.27 7.34
CA GLY A 82 10.01 -8.52 8.45
C GLY A 82 9.65 -9.74 9.33
N GLY A 83 8.79 -10.64 8.88
CA GLY A 83 8.33 -11.81 9.64
C GLY A 83 7.25 -11.53 10.69
N VAL A 84 6.60 -10.38 10.63
CA VAL A 84 5.53 -9.94 11.54
C VAL A 84 4.32 -9.45 10.76
N ILE A 85 3.20 -9.22 11.44
CA ILE A 85 1.94 -8.75 10.85
C ILE A 85 1.58 -7.39 11.40
N SER A 86 1.34 -6.39 10.54
CA SER A 86 0.85 -5.07 10.95
C SER A 86 -0.65 -4.94 10.68
N THR A 87 -1.38 -4.33 11.60
CA THR A 87 -2.81 -4.01 11.45
C THR A 87 -3.09 -2.57 11.82
N ALA A 88 -4.24 -2.04 11.37
CA ALA A 88 -4.77 -0.77 11.85
C ALA A 88 -5.96 -0.97 12.80
N ASP A 89 -6.05 -0.16 13.84
CA ASP A 89 -7.21 -0.05 14.73
C ASP A 89 -7.54 1.44 14.84
N GLY A 90 -8.35 1.93 13.90
CA GLY A 90 -8.53 3.35 13.66
C GLY A 90 -7.24 4.02 13.20
N ASN A 91 -6.71 4.91 14.02
CA ASN A 91 -5.48 5.68 13.81
C ASN A 91 -4.22 5.02 14.42
N THR A 92 -4.38 3.87 15.08
CA THR A 92 -3.30 3.16 15.76
C THR A 92 -2.85 1.96 14.93
N ILE A 93 -1.56 1.90 14.65
CA ILE A 93 -0.91 0.74 14.03
C ILE A 93 -0.46 -0.19 15.15
N LYS A 94 -0.76 -1.47 15.02
CA LYS A 94 -0.29 -2.53 15.92
C LYS A 94 0.42 -3.58 15.10
N THR A 95 1.55 -4.05 15.60
CA THR A 95 2.30 -5.11 14.93
C THR A 95 2.46 -6.30 15.85
N TYR A 96 2.18 -7.49 15.33
CA TYR A 96 2.13 -8.74 16.07
C TYR A 96 3.15 -9.74 15.54
N THR A 97 3.72 -10.50 16.46
CA THR A 97 4.48 -11.71 16.13
C THR A 97 3.54 -12.82 15.63
N PRO A 98 4.05 -13.87 14.95
CA PRO A 98 3.21 -14.97 14.45
C PRO A 98 2.37 -15.67 15.53
N ASP A 99 2.87 -15.74 16.77
CA ASP A 99 2.17 -16.31 17.93
C ASP A 99 1.15 -15.35 18.58
N GLY A 100 1.02 -14.13 18.07
CA GLY A 100 -0.02 -13.17 18.47
C GLY A 100 0.40 -12.21 19.59
N ALA A 101 1.68 -12.17 19.97
CA ALA A 101 2.17 -11.18 20.91
C ALA A 101 2.24 -9.80 20.23
N LEU A 102 1.72 -8.77 20.89
CA LEU A 102 1.89 -7.38 20.45
C LEU A 102 3.38 -7.00 20.60
N LEU A 103 4.04 -6.75 19.46
CA LEU A 103 5.45 -6.45 19.40
C LEU A 103 5.72 -4.96 19.60
N TRP A 104 4.96 -4.11 18.91
CA TRP A 104 5.02 -2.66 19.04
C TRP A 104 3.70 -2.02 18.58
N SER A 105 3.49 -0.77 18.97
CA SER A 105 2.34 0.03 18.52
C SER A 105 2.72 1.48 18.26
N TYR A 106 2.06 2.09 17.28
CA TYR A 106 2.20 3.50 16.94
C TYR A 106 0.85 4.16 16.78
N GLU A 107 0.62 5.25 17.50
CA GLU A 107 -0.61 6.05 17.43
C GLU A 107 -0.30 7.48 17.04
N ARG A 108 -1.20 8.10 16.25
CA ARG A 108 -1.21 9.54 16.01
C ARG A 108 -2.60 10.13 16.13
N ASP A 109 -2.70 11.38 16.55
CA ASP A 109 -3.94 12.17 16.61
C ASP A 109 -4.46 12.66 15.23
N LYS A 110 -4.21 11.85 14.18
CA LYS A 110 -4.56 12.11 12.79
C LYS A 110 -5.27 10.90 12.21
N GLU A 111 -6.19 11.15 11.28
CA GLU A 111 -6.84 10.10 10.51
C GLU A 111 -5.79 9.33 9.70
N LEU A 112 -5.78 8.00 9.82
CA LEU A 112 -4.96 7.12 9.01
C LEU A 112 -5.66 6.91 7.66
N CYS A 113 -5.11 7.48 6.59
CA CYS A 113 -5.68 7.35 5.24
C CYS A 113 -5.32 6.02 4.59
N SER A 114 -4.09 5.56 4.83
CA SER A 114 -3.53 4.38 4.18
C SER A 114 -2.46 3.75 5.04
N LEU A 115 -2.40 2.42 5.02
CA LEU A 115 -1.36 1.62 5.64
C LEU A 115 -0.82 0.63 4.60
N SER A 116 0.49 0.60 4.41
CA SER A 116 1.18 -0.31 3.51
C SER A 116 2.34 -1.00 4.23
N VAL A 117 2.89 -2.05 3.62
CA VAL A 117 4.14 -2.67 4.07
C VAL A 117 5.12 -2.83 2.93
N GLY A 118 6.41 -2.78 3.26
CA GLY A 118 7.54 -3.01 2.35
C GLY A 118 8.80 -2.40 2.95
N PHE A 119 9.97 -2.69 2.39
CA PHE A 119 11.26 -2.23 2.95
C PHE A 119 11.47 -2.60 4.43
N ASP A 120 10.95 -3.77 4.84
CA ASP A 120 10.90 -4.22 6.24
C ASP A 120 10.19 -3.24 7.19
N ALA A 121 9.27 -2.41 6.67
CA ALA A 121 8.57 -1.40 7.45
C ALA A 121 7.05 -1.40 7.21
N ALA A 122 6.32 -1.00 8.25
CA ALA A 122 4.96 -0.51 8.14
C ALA A 122 5.01 0.97 7.76
N VAL A 123 4.32 1.34 6.68
CA VAL A 123 4.30 2.70 6.12
C VAL A 123 2.88 3.25 6.22
N ALA A 124 2.70 4.24 7.08
CA ALA A 124 1.41 4.84 7.37
C ALA A 124 1.33 6.26 6.83
N THR A 125 0.25 6.56 6.13
CA THR A 125 -0.06 7.88 5.60
C THR A 125 -1.25 8.47 6.33
N TYR A 126 -1.07 9.67 6.86
CA TYR A 126 -2.03 10.37 7.69
C TYR A 126 -2.57 11.62 7.02
N LYS A 127 -3.81 11.97 7.34
CA LYS A 127 -4.47 13.19 6.88
C LYS A 127 -3.99 14.40 7.68
N THR A 128 -3.64 15.46 6.97
CA THR A 128 -3.33 16.77 7.55
C THR A 128 -4.17 17.87 6.89
N GLY A 129 -3.89 19.14 7.18
CA GLY A 129 -4.59 20.26 6.55
C GLY A 129 -4.31 20.43 5.05
N ILE A 130 -3.44 19.60 4.47
CA ILE A 130 -3.07 19.58 3.03
C ILE A 130 -3.23 18.17 2.43
N GLY A 131 -4.19 17.39 2.97
CA GLY A 131 -4.55 16.05 2.48
C GLY A 131 -3.74 14.91 3.10
N CYS A 132 -3.86 13.72 2.49
CA CYS A 132 -3.24 12.46 2.92
C CYS A 132 -1.81 12.33 2.40
N GLY A 133 -0.91 13.17 2.92
CA GLY A 133 0.49 13.26 2.43
C GLY A 133 1.56 13.19 3.51
N ASP A 134 1.18 13.04 4.79
CA ASP A 134 2.10 12.95 5.91
C ASP A 134 2.38 11.48 6.24
N VAL A 135 3.59 11.02 5.91
CA VAL A 135 3.96 9.60 5.86
C VAL A 135 5.00 9.29 6.92
N THR A 136 4.79 8.21 7.66
CA THR A 136 5.74 7.67 8.65
C THR A 136 6.01 6.20 8.34
N ALA A 137 7.28 5.86 8.16
CA ALA A 137 7.76 4.48 8.05
C ALA A 137 8.36 4.03 9.39
N ILE A 138 7.90 2.89 9.89
CA ILE A 138 8.32 2.28 11.14
C ILE A 138 8.82 0.87 10.84
N ASN A 139 10.03 0.57 11.26
CA ASN A 139 10.62 -0.76 11.09
C ASN A 139 9.72 -1.82 11.74
N ALA A 140 9.35 -2.82 10.95
CA ALA A 140 8.34 -3.79 11.33
C ALA A 140 8.83 -4.72 12.44
N ASN A 141 10.12 -5.05 12.50
CA ASN A 141 10.59 -6.04 13.47
C ASN A 141 10.90 -5.47 14.87
N ASP A 142 10.98 -4.15 15.05
CA ASP A 142 11.36 -3.56 16.34
C ASP A 142 10.59 -2.27 16.70
N GLY A 143 9.79 -1.73 15.78
CA GLY A 143 9.02 -0.52 16.01
C GLY A 143 9.87 0.75 16.04
N GLN A 144 11.09 0.78 15.47
CA GLN A 144 11.90 2.00 15.39
C GLN A 144 11.49 2.89 14.21
N TYR A 145 11.57 4.21 14.39
CA TYR A 145 11.37 5.15 13.27
C TYR A 145 12.42 4.94 12.18
N GLN A 146 11.97 4.77 10.94
CA GLN A 146 12.84 4.58 9.79
C GLN A 146 12.95 5.86 8.95
N ALA A 147 11.82 6.42 8.55
CA ALA A 147 11.77 7.63 7.73
C ALA A 147 10.43 8.36 7.89
N THR A 148 10.43 9.66 7.60
CA THR A 148 9.21 10.48 7.53
C THR A 148 9.27 11.42 6.33
N ARG A 149 8.10 11.76 5.79
CA ARG A 149 7.94 12.82 4.79
C ARG A 149 6.57 13.47 4.92
N SER A 150 6.45 14.70 4.43
CA SER A 150 5.18 15.37 4.29
C SER A 150 5.13 16.09 2.95
N ALA A 151 4.03 15.95 2.23
CA ALA A 151 3.74 16.68 0.99
C ALA A 151 2.25 17.00 0.90
N ILE A 152 1.89 17.92 0.00
CA ILE A 152 0.49 18.12 -0.42
C ILE A 152 0.03 16.85 -1.13
N SER A 153 -1.20 16.40 -0.86
CA SER A 153 -1.74 15.16 -1.42
C SER A 153 -3.27 15.25 -1.51
N SER A 154 -3.89 14.28 -2.19
CA SER A 154 -5.35 14.16 -2.24
C SER A 154 -5.95 13.87 -0.85
N ASP A 155 -7.21 14.27 -0.67
CA ASP A 155 -7.95 14.08 0.60
C ASP A 155 -8.37 12.63 0.86
N HIS A 156 -8.45 11.83 -0.20
CA HIS A 156 -8.77 10.41 -0.21
C HIS A 156 -7.72 9.70 -1.06
N VAL A 157 -7.14 8.63 -0.51
CA VAL A 157 -6.10 7.87 -1.20
C VAL A 157 -6.25 6.38 -0.97
N ALA A 158 -5.79 5.58 -1.93
CA ALA A 158 -5.56 4.14 -1.79
C ALA A 158 -4.05 3.84 -1.73
N PRO A 159 -3.63 2.78 -1.02
CA PRO A 159 -2.24 2.32 -1.05
C PRO A 159 -1.84 1.81 -2.43
N ILE A 160 -0.64 2.16 -2.88
CA ILE A 160 0.06 1.46 -3.95
C ILE A 160 1.31 0.84 -3.35
N SER A 161 1.53 -0.45 -3.55
CA SER A 161 2.75 -1.11 -3.06
C SER A 161 3.25 -2.19 -4.01
N SER A 162 4.56 -2.34 -4.01
CA SER A 162 5.31 -3.46 -4.56
C SER A 162 6.51 -3.72 -3.65
N ASN A 163 7.35 -4.70 -3.99
CA ASN A 163 8.57 -4.97 -3.24
C ASN A 163 9.58 -3.80 -3.26
N ASP A 164 9.53 -2.92 -4.27
CA ASP A 164 10.56 -1.90 -4.51
C ASP A 164 10.03 -0.45 -4.40
N ARG A 165 8.71 -0.27 -4.35
CA ARG A 165 8.02 1.04 -4.31
C ARG A 165 6.80 0.96 -3.42
N ILE A 166 6.60 1.98 -2.59
CA ILE A 166 5.37 2.23 -1.82
C ILE A 166 4.88 3.62 -2.18
N GLY A 167 3.57 3.82 -2.18
CA GLY A 167 2.97 5.08 -2.59
C GLY A 167 1.51 5.20 -2.20
N VAL A 168 0.93 6.30 -2.66
CA VAL A 168 -0.49 6.59 -2.54
C VAL A 168 -1.06 6.99 -3.89
N LEU A 169 -2.28 6.53 -4.15
CA LEU A 169 -3.11 6.83 -5.30
C LEU A 169 -4.26 7.73 -4.87
N GLY A 170 -4.36 8.93 -5.40
CA GLY A 170 -5.59 9.71 -5.48
C GLY A 170 -6.09 9.75 -6.93
N THR A 171 -7.30 10.29 -7.13
CA THR A 171 -7.85 10.49 -8.49
C THR A 171 -7.16 11.61 -9.26
N GLU A 172 -6.56 12.57 -8.56
CA GLU A 172 -5.88 13.70 -9.17
C GLU A 172 -4.37 13.55 -9.16
N ARG A 173 -3.84 12.70 -8.27
CA ARG A 173 -2.40 12.64 -8.00
C ARG A 173 -1.96 11.28 -7.50
N LEU A 174 -0.82 10.83 -7.98
CA LEU A 174 -0.12 9.64 -7.54
C LEU A 174 1.29 9.99 -7.10
N GLU A 175 1.74 9.39 -6.00
CA GLU A 175 3.15 9.45 -5.62
C GLU A 175 3.72 8.09 -5.25
N LEU A 176 4.95 7.83 -5.71
CA LEU A 176 5.75 6.67 -5.28
C LEU A 176 7.01 7.12 -4.55
N TRP A 177 7.45 6.28 -3.62
CA TRP A 177 8.60 6.48 -2.76
C TRP A 177 9.47 5.24 -2.73
N ARG A 178 10.77 5.45 -2.48
CA ARG A 178 11.72 4.38 -2.13
C ARG A 178 11.77 4.19 -0.60
N SER A 179 12.65 3.30 -0.13
CA SER A 179 12.75 2.88 1.27
C SER A 179 13.03 3.99 2.29
N ASP A 180 13.65 5.11 1.90
CA ASP A 180 13.88 6.27 2.77
C ASP A 180 12.79 7.36 2.62
N LEU A 181 11.66 7.00 2.00
CA LEU A 181 10.53 7.87 1.66
C LEU A 181 10.88 9.05 0.74
N VAL A 182 12.05 9.05 0.10
CA VAL A 182 12.32 9.99 -1.00
C VAL A 182 11.41 9.65 -2.16
N ARG A 183 10.76 10.69 -2.68
CA ARG A 183 9.87 10.60 -3.83
C ARG A 183 10.62 10.21 -5.09
N THR A 184 10.11 9.18 -5.76
CA THR A 184 10.62 8.72 -7.04
C THR A 184 9.69 9.11 -8.18
N ILE A 185 8.38 9.21 -7.91
CA ILE A 185 7.36 9.68 -8.87
C ILE A 185 6.39 10.64 -8.19
N GLU A 186 6.05 11.73 -8.88
CA GLU A 186 4.89 12.60 -8.70
C GLU A 186 4.19 12.69 -10.05
N TYR A 187 2.98 12.16 -10.15
CA TYR A 187 2.17 12.18 -11.38
C TYR A 187 0.78 12.77 -11.11
N GLY A 188 0.30 13.63 -12.00
CA GLY A 188 -1.05 14.22 -11.96
C GLY A 188 -1.02 15.72 -11.63
N ASP A 189 -2.07 16.20 -10.97
CA ASP A 189 -2.20 17.61 -10.60
C ASP A 189 -1.27 17.98 -9.43
N VAL A 190 -0.50 19.05 -9.63
CA VAL A 190 0.48 19.57 -8.66
C VAL A 190 0.16 21.02 -8.37
N GLU A 191 -0.24 21.30 -7.12
CA GLU A 191 -0.46 22.67 -6.67
C GLU A 191 0.82 23.50 -6.82
N ALA A 192 0.75 24.55 -7.65
CA ALA A 192 1.84 25.48 -7.91
C ALA A 192 3.16 24.79 -8.33
N PRO A 193 3.23 24.21 -9.55
CA PRO A 193 4.42 23.52 -10.00
C PRO A 193 5.63 24.47 -10.03
N GLN A 194 6.82 23.95 -9.72
CA GLN A 194 8.03 24.77 -9.67
C GLN A 194 8.42 25.30 -11.05
N GLU A 195 8.20 24.48 -12.08
CA GLU A 195 8.43 24.80 -13.48
C GLU A 195 7.21 24.42 -14.31
N SER A 196 6.97 25.15 -15.40
CA SER A 196 5.85 24.86 -16.31
C SER A 196 6.07 23.57 -17.07
N GLY A 197 5.02 22.76 -17.24
CA GLY A 197 5.07 21.56 -18.09
C GLY A 197 5.81 20.37 -17.47
N GLN A 198 5.94 20.33 -16.15
CA GLN A 198 6.51 19.17 -15.43
C GLN A 198 5.58 17.94 -15.49
N GLN A 199 4.27 18.16 -15.48
CA GLN A 199 3.27 17.09 -15.49
C GLN A 199 2.72 16.89 -16.90
N PRO A 200 2.68 15.66 -17.43
CA PRO A 200 2.28 15.40 -18.81
C PRO A 200 0.76 15.55 -19.04
N HIS A 201 -0.06 15.03 -18.11
CA HIS A 201 -1.53 15.02 -18.20
C HIS A 201 -2.19 15.41 -16.87
N PRO A 202 -1.91 16.61 -16.32
CA PRO A 202 -2.46 17.04 -15.04
C PRO A 202 -3.99 17.19 -15.05
N GLU A 203 -4.62 17.25 -16.22
CA GLU A 203 -6.08 17.38 -16.39
C GLU A 203 -6.85 16.05 -16.35
N CYS A 204 -6.17 14.91 -16.51
CA CYS A 204 -6.81 13.60 -16.53
C CYS A 204 -6.98 13.06 -15.10
N SER A 205 -8.09 12.36 -14.86
CA SER A 205 -8.38 11.73 -13.57
C SER A 205 -7.89 10.28 -13.57
N ILE A 206 -6.99 9.95 -12.65
CA ILE A 206 -6.44 8.61 -12.47
C ILE A 206 -7.55 7.70 -11.92
N THR A 207 -7.80 6.59 -12.62
CA THR A 207 -8.85 5.64 -12.27
C THR A 207 -8.32 4.36 -11.63
N SER A 208 -7.10 3.96 -11.94
CA SER A 208 -6.40 2.86 -11.25
C SER A 208 -4.89 2.98 -11.44
N ALA A 209 -4.13 2.36 -10.55
CA ALA A 209 -2.68 2.31 -10.68
C ALA A 209 -2.12 1.06 -10.00
N MET A 210 -1.07 0.49 -10.59
CA MET A 210 -0.25 -0.55 -9.98
C MET A 210 1.22 -0.33 -10.33
N THR A 211 2.13 -0.82 -9.49
CA THR A 211 3.57 -0.74 -9.75
C THR A 211 4.24 -2.08 -9.48
N ARG A 212 5.30 -2.38 -10.23
CA ARG A 212 6.15 -3.52 -9.99
C ARG A 212 7.54 -3.26 -10.53
N LYS A 213 8.55 -3.39 -9.67
CA LYS A 213 9.96 -3.10 -10.02
C LYS A 213 10.06 -1.69 -10.61
N ASP A 214 10.50 -1.59 -11.85
CA ASP A 214 10.74 -0.32 -12.53
C ASP A 214 9.52 0.14 -13.34
N LEU A 215 8.43 -0.64 -13.40
CA LEU A 215 7.22 -0.30 -14.13
C LEU A 215 6.14 0.29 -13.19
N LEU A 216 5.59 1.43 -13.59
CA LEU A 216 4.33 1.98 -13.09
C LEU A 216 3.33 1.97 -14.25
N ALA A 217 2.15 1.41 -14.01
CA ALA A 217 1.02 1.47 -14.91
C ALA A 217 -0.11 2.25 -14.26
N ILE A 218 -0.76 3.12 -15.03
CA ILE A 218 -1.96 3.83 -14.62
C ILE A 218 -3.03 3.73 -15.71
N THR A 219 -4.30 3.76 -15.28
CA THR A 219 -5.40 4.12 -16.18
C THR A 219 -5.97 5.45 -15.76
N GLU A 220 -6.45 6.23 -16.72
CA GLU A 220 -7.03 7.55 -16.47
C GLU A 220 -8.10 7.89 -17.50
N ASP A 221 -9.02 8.77 -17.10
CA ASP A 221 -10.06 9.35 -17.95
C ASP A 221 -9.78 10.86 -18.10
N CYS A 222 -9.78 11.34 -19.35
CA CYS A 222 -9.45 12.72 -19.68
C CYS A 222 -10.70 13.58 -19.98
N PRO A 223 -10.65 14.91 -19.81
CA PRO A 223 -11.82 15.79 -19.99
C PRO A 223 -12.43 15.82 -21.40
N ASP A 224 -11.69 15.38 -22.41
CA ASP A 224 -12.16 15.26 -23.80
C ASP A 224 -12.95 13.96 -24.06
N GLY A 225 -13.06 13.08 -23.06
CA GLY A 225 -13.78 11.81 -23.13
C GLY A 225 -12.91 10.63 -23.57
N SER A 226 -11.61 10.82 -23.73
CA SER A 226 -10.66 9.73 -23.99
C SER A 226 -10.19 9.08 -22.68
N SER A 227 -9.85 7.79 -22.75
CA SER A 227 -9.28 7.03 -21.64
C SER A 227 -7.97 6.39 -22.08
N TYR A 228 -7.00 6.30 -21.17
CA TYR A 228 -5.67 5.78 -21.49
C TYR A 228 -5.19 4.77 -20.46
N LEU A 229 -4.44 3.78 -20.95
CA LEU A 229 -3.46 3.02 -20.18
C LEU A 229 -2.09 3.64 -20.46
N ARG A 230 -1.37 4.03 -19.42
CA ARG A 230 -0.02 4.60 -19.55
C ARG A 230 1.00 3.78 -18.78
N PHE A 231 2.17 3.62 -19.39
CA PHE A 231 3.35 3.07 -18.73
C PHE A 231 4.40 4.14 -18.54
N MET A 232 5.07 4.07 -17.39
CA MET A 232 6.20 4.93 -17.07
C MET A 232 7.19 4.21 -16.16
N GLY A 233 8.44 4.65 -16.21
CA GLY A 233 9.47 4.21 -15.28
C GLY A 233 9.20 4.72 -13.87
N THR A 234 9.59 3.98 -12.82
CA THR A 234 9.45 4.44 -11.42
C THR A 234 10.60 5.34 -10.95
N THR A 235 11.57 5.67 -11.82
CA THR A 235 12.77 6.47 -11.49
C THR A 235 13.23 7.31 -12.69
N PRO A 236 12.47 8.35 -13.09
CA PRO A 236 12.88 9.34 -14.09
C PRO A 236 14.06 10.18 -13.59
N ASP A 237 14.64 10.98 -14.48
CA ASP A 237 15.73 11.90 -14.12
C ASP A 237 15.30 12.97 -13.08
N ASP A 238 14.02 13.37 -13.11
CA ASP A 238 13.39 14.21 -12.09
C ASP A 238 12.05 13.59 -11.68
N SER A 239 11.88 13.30 -10.38
CA SER A 239 10.64 12.74 -9.83
C SER A 239 9.36 13.54 -10.14
N ARG A 240 9.51 14.83 -10.47
CA ARG A 240 8.42 15.76 -10.79
C ARG A 240 8.06 15.78 -12.27
N THR A 241 8.86 15.13 -13.10
CA THR A 241 8.69 15.05 -14.54
C THR A 241 8.62 13.59 -14.96
N PRO A 242 7.47 12.92 -14.74
CA PRO A 242 7.30 11.51 -15.13
C PRO A 242 7.57 11.30 -16.62
N GLU A 243 8.28 10.21 -16.93
CA GLU A 243 8.62 9.84 -18.31
C GLU A 243 7.67 8.73 -18.78
N ILE A 244 6.60 9.12 -19.49
CA ILE A 244 5.67 8.18 -20.11
C ILE A 244 6.39 7.45 -21.24
N THR A 245 6.49 6.13 -21.11
CA THR A 245 7.09 5.26 -22.12
C THR A 245 6.06 4.72 -23.10
N GLN A 246 4.82 4.50 -22.64
CA GLN A 246 3.70 4.10 -23.50
C GLN A 246 2.44 4.89 -23.16
N ASP A 247 1.72 5.22 -24.22
CA ASP A 247 0.47 5.97 -24.21
C ASP A 247 -0.54 5.23 -25.09
N ILE A 248 -1.41 4.44 -24.45
CA ILE A 248 -2.29 3.48 -25.13
C ILE A 248 -3.74 3.93 -24.90
N GLU A 249 -4.40 4.37 -25.95
CA GLU A 249 -5.83 4.70 -25.90
C GLU A 249 -6.65 3.43 -25.67
N ILE A 250 -7.52 3.46 -24.66
CA ILE A 250 -8.45 2.38 -24.28
C ILE A 250 -9.87 2.93 -24.23
N THR A 251 -10.88 2.06 -24.31
CA THR A 251 -12.29 2.47 -24.20
C THR A 251 -12.66 2.85 -22.77
N ASP A 252 -12.17 2.08 -21.83
CA ASP A 252 -12.31 2.20 -20.38
C ASP A 252 -11.32 1.20 -19.75
N GLY A 253 -11.08 1.32 -18.45
CA GLY A 253 -10.59 0.17 -17.73
C GLY A 253 -10.01 0.41 -16.35
N ARG A 254 -9.70 -0.71 -15.69
CA ARG A 254 -9.04 -0.78 -14.39
C ARG A 254 -7.92 -1.82 -14.44
N ILE A 255 -6.74 -1.49 -13.92
CA ILE A 255 -5.61 -2.41 -13.87
C ILE A 255 -5.91 -3.49 -12.84
N VAL A 256 -5.90 -4.74 -13.28
CA VAL A 256 -6.19 -5.93 -12.46
C VAL A 256 -4.95 -6.78 -12.21
N ALA A 257 -3.88 -6.60 -12.99
CA ALA A 257 -2.58 -7.17 -12.68
C ALA A 257 -1.45 -6.35 -13.32
N ILE A 258 -0.25 -6.43 -12.73
CA ILE A 258 0.97 -5.84 -13.28
C ILE A 258 2.15 -6.83 -13.21
N GLY A 259 2.89 -6.91 -14.31
CA GLY A 259 4.13 -7.66 -14.47
C GLY A 259 5.33 -6.73 -14.39
N GLN A 260 6.52 -7.23 -14.70
CA GLN A 260 7.70 -6.36 -14.82
C GLN A 260 7.71 -5.54 -16.12
N SER A 261 6.95 -5.99 -17.13
CA SER A 261 6.96 -5.48 -18.50
C SER A 261 5.57 -5.54 -19.16
N ALA A 262 4.50 -5.57 -18.37
CA ALA A 262 3.13 -5.66 -18.86
C ALA A 262 2.11 -5.22 -17.79
N ALA A 263 0.92 -4.83 -18.21
CA ALA A 263 -0.26 -4.69 -17.35
C ALA A 263 -1.48 -5.35 -17.98
N ALA A 264 -2.35 -5.90 -17.14
CA ALA A 264 -3.65 -6.42 -17.53
C ALA A 264 -4.73 -5.45 -17.05
N VAL A 265 -5.59 -5.06 -17.97
CA VAL A 265 -6.69 -4.11 -17.76
C VAL A 265 -8.00 -4.83 -17.98
N TYR A 266 -8.91 -4.73 -17.02
CA TYR A 266 -10.30 -5.09 -17.21
C TYR A 266 -11.04 -3.94 -17.90
N THR A 267 -11.89 -4.26 -18.88
CA THR A 267 -12.73 -3.31 -19.64
C THR A 267 -14.12 -3.91 -19.88
N ASN A 268 -15.15 -3.05 -19.89
CA ASN A 268 -16.54 -3.46 -20.15
C ASN A 268 -16.98 -3.27 -21.60
N ASP A 269 -16.28 -2.45 -22.40
CA ASP A 269 -16.64 -2.14 -23.79
C ASP A 269 -15.72 -2.89 -24.78
N PRO A 270 -16.24 -3.60 -25.79
CA PRO A 270 -17.66 -3.84 -26.13
C PRO A 270 -18.32 -4.99 -25.35
N SER A 271 -17.55 -5.72 -24.55
CA SER A 271 -18.06 -6.62 -23.53
C SER A 271 -16.99 -6.90 -22.48
N PRO A 272 -17.36 -7.33 -21.26
CA PRO A 272 -16.42 -7.68 -20.19
C PRO A 272 -15.28 -8.59 -20.65
N ARG A 273 -14.05 -8.11 -20.49
CA ARG A 273 -12.82 -8.82 -20.84
C ARG A 273 -11.62 -8.27 -20.09
N ILE A 274 -10.58 -9.08 -20.00
CA ILE A 274 -9.26 -8.66 -19.56
C ILE A 274 -8.35 -8.58 -20.80
N VAL A 275 -7.72 -7.43 -21.00
CA VAL A 275 -6.76 -7.17 -22.08
C VAL A 275 -5.40 -6.91 -21.46
N SER A 276 -4.37 -7.59 -21.97
CA SER A 276 -2.98 -7.42 -21.51
C SER A 276 -2.15 -6.70 -22.55
N TYR A 277 -1.44 -5.67 -22.11
CA TYR A 277 -0.51 -4.89 -22.91
C TYR A 277 0.91 -5.04 -22.36
N ASN A 278 1.89 -5.23 -23.24
CA ASN A 278 3.32 -5.18 -22.85
C ASN A 278 3.84 -3.74 -22.83
N ASP A 279 5.02 -3.53 -22.26
CA ASP A 279 5.71 -2.24 -22.17
C ASP A 279 6.20 -1.65 -23.51
N ASP A 280 5.99 -2.37 -24.62
CA ASP A 280 6.10 -1.88 -26.00
C ASP A 280 4.77 -1.30 -26.55
N GLY A 281 3.68 -1.39 -25.78
CA GLY A 281 2.34 -0.92 -26.16
C GLY A 281 1.53 -1.92 -26.99
N GLU A 282 2.01 -3.16 -27.13
CA GLU A 282 1.36 -4.20 -27.91
C GLU A 282 0.34 -4.99 -27.08
N LEU A 283 -0.81 -5.31 -27.69
CA LEU A 283 -1.77 -6.26 -27.14
C LEU A 283 -1.16 -7.67 -27.20
N VAL A 284 -0.90 -8.27 -26.05
CA VAL A 284 -0.28 -9.60 -25.91
C VAL A 284 -1.23 -10.66 -25.36
N GLY A 285 -2.41 -10.27 -24.90
CA GLY A 285 -3.41 -11.15 -24.33
C GLY A 285 -4.80 -10.54 -24.32
N GLU A 286 -5.81 -11.38 -24.54
CA GLU A 286 -7.21 -11.00 -24.39
C GLU A 286 -8.02 -12.21 -23.96
N GLN A 287 -8.87 -12.04 -22.95
CA GLN A 287 -9.72 -13.10 -22.43
C GLN A 287 -11.06 -12.52 -22.00
N ALA A 288 -12.16 -13.06 -22.55
CA ALA A 288 -13.51 -12.75 -22.06
C ALA A 288 -13.68 -13.26 -20.63
N VAL A 289 -14.31 -12.45 -19.79
CA VAL A 289 -14.61 -12.76 -18.38
C VAL A 289 -16.04 -12.34 -18.05
N ASP A 290 -16.51 -12.69 -16.87
CA ASP A 290 -17.78 -12.19 -16.36
C ASP A 290 -17.67 -10.69 -15.97
N GLU A 291 -18.82 -10.03 -15.88
CA GLU A 291 -18.89 -8.62 -15.48
C GLU A 291 -18.42 -8.44 -14.03
N VAL A 292 -17.63 -7.39 -13.78
CA VAL A 292 -17.05 -7.08 -12.48
C VAL A 292 -17.39 -5.65 -12.08
N GLU A 293 -17.90 -5.49 -10.87
CA GLU A 293 -18.10 -4.19 -10.24
C GLU A 293 -16.83 -3.75 -9.51
N PHE A 294 -16.40 -2.51 -9.74
CA PHE A 294 -15.28 -1.91 -9.03
C PHE A 294 -15.77 -0.83 -8.06
N PRO A 295 -15.08 -0.65 -6.92
CA PRO A 295 -15.27 0.54 -6.10
C PRO A 295 -14.96 1.83 -6.88
N ASP A 296 -15.53 2.95 -6.44
CA ASP A 296 -15.15 4.26 -6.96
C ASP A 296 -13.65 4.52 -6.72
N PRO A 297 -12.90 5.05 -7.71
CA PRO A 297 -11.53 5.49 -7.51
C PRO A 297 -11.41 6.57 -6.42
N PRO A 298 -10.31 6.60 -5.64
CA PRO A 298 -9.18 5.68 -5.73
C PRO A 298 -9.43 4.38 -4.95
N PHE A 299 -8.99 3.24 -5.50
CA PHE A 299 -9.02 1.94 -4.82
C PHE A 299 -7.77 1.12 -5.18
N GLN A 300 -7.53 0.05 -4.43
CA GLN A 300 -6.48 -0.93 -4.72
C GLN A 300 -7.13 -2.20 -5.29
N SER A 301 -6.64 -2.71 -6.41
CA SER A 301 -7.10 -4.02 -6.92
C SER A 301 -6.69 -5.15 -5.98
N ALA A 302 -7.63 -6.05 -5.65
CA ALA A 302 -7.42 -7.19 -4.75
C ALA A 302 -6.46 -8.23 -5.35
N THR A 303 -5.15 -7.97 -5.21
CA THR A 303 -4.09 -8.71 -5.89
C THR A 303 -3.07 -9.28 -4.91
N ALA A 304 -2.53 -10.45 -5.26
CA ALA A 304 -1.46 -11.11 -4.52
C ALA A 304 -0.42 -11.75 -5.45
N ASP A 305 0.82 -11.73 -4.99
CA ASP A 305 1.97 -12.28 -5.69
C ASP A 305 2.12 -13.78 -5.34
N LEU A 306 2.22 -14.61 -6.37
CA LEU A 306 2.65 -16.00 -6.27
C LEU A 306 4.01 -16.14 -6.99
N PRO A 307 4.83 -17.16 -6.68
CA PRO A 307 6.18 -17.32 -7.24
C PRO A 307 6.24 -17.26 -8.78
N HIS A 308 5.21 -17.75 -9.45
CA HIS A 308 5.14 -17.82 -10.93
C HIS A 308 3.85 -17.24 -11.51
N HIS A 309 2.99 -16.63 -10.70
CA HIS A 309 1.70 -16.13 -11.14
C HIS A 309 1.34 -14.85 -10.40
N MET A 310 0.71 -13.91 -11.09
CA MET A 310 -0.02 -12.83 -10.42
C MET A 310 -1.45 -13.29 -10.22
N SER A 311 -2.07 -12.92 -9.12
CA SER A 311 -3.47 -13.26 -8.85
C SER A 311 -4.30 -12.01 -8.63
N TRP A 312 -5.55 -12.07 -9.07
CA TRP A 312 -6.57 -11.05 -8.83
C TRP A 312 -7.85 -11.72 -8.39
N PHE A 313 -8.42 -11.27 -7.28
CA PHE A 313 -9.77 -11.61 -6.90
C PHE A 313 -10.73 -10.56 -7.45
N ASN A 314 -11.69 -10.98 -8.27
CA ASN A 314 -12.63 -10.08 -8.93
C ASN A 314 -13.95 -9.90 -8.17
N GLY A 315 -14.05 -10.38 -6.93
CA GLY A 315 -15.29 -10.40 -6.14
C GLY A 315 -15.98 -11.76 -6.12
N ASP A 316 -15.82 -12.56 -7.18
CA ASP A 316 -16.48 -13.88 -7.31
C ASP A 316 -15.50 -15.03 -7.57
N SER A 317 -14.33 -14.74 -8.13
CA SER A 317 -13.36 -15.73 -8.58
C SER A 317 -11.92 -15.25 -8.43
N LEU A 318 -11.01 -16.19 -8.22
CA LEU A 318 -9.57 -15.94 -8.22
C LEU A 318 -8.99 -16.23 -9.60
N VAL A 319 -8.56 -15.18 -10.30
CA VAL A 319 -7.94 -15.25 -11.62
C VAL A 319 -6.42 -15.29 -11.47
N LEU A 320 -5.77 -16.25 -12.13
CA LEU A 320 -4.32 -16.34 -12.20
C LEU A 320 -3.80 -15.89 -13.56
N PHE A 321 -2.78 -15.04 -13.55
CA PHE A 321 -2.10 -14.54 -14.73
C PHE A 321 -0.68 -15.10 -14.85
N SER A 322 -0.24 -15.31 -16.08
CA SER A 322 1.17 -15.62 -16.37
C SER A 322 2.09 -14.48 -15.97
N PRO A 323 3.35 -14.74 -15.58
CA PRO A 323 4.17 -13.74 -14.91
C PRO A 323 4.72 -12.64 -15.84
N THR A 324 4.80 -12.91 -17.15
CA THR A 324 5.41 -11.99 -18.13
C THR A 324 4.36 -11.21 -18.90
N GLN A 325 3.50 -11.90 -19.66
CA GLN A 325 2.51 -11.28 -20.54
C GLN A 325 1.15 -11.08 -19.89
N LEU A 326 0.98 -11.54 -18.64
CA LEU A 326 -0.28 -11.46 -17.90
C LEU A 326 -1.50 -12.09 -18.60
N ASN A 327 -1.27 -13.03 -19.51
CA ASN A 327 -2.34 -13.89 -20.02
C ASN A 327 -3.03 -14.65 -18.88
N VAL A 328 -4.36 -14.70 -18.88
CA VAL A 328 -5.15 -15.53 -17.95
C VAL A 328 -4.77 -17.00 -18.14
N ARG A 329 -4.49 -17.69 -17.03
CA ARG A 329 -4.09 -19.10 -17.02
C ARG A 329 -5.12 -19.99 -16.35
N GLN A 330 -5.63 -19.56 -15.22
CA GLN A 330 -6.61 -20.31 -14.42
C GLN A 330 -7.62 -19.35 -13.80
N SER A 331 -8.81 -19.87 -13.49
CA SER A 331 -9.84 -19.20 -12.71
C SER A 331 -10.42 -20.17 -11.70
N PHE A 332 -10.55 -19.75 -10.45
CA PHE A 332 -11.16 -20.52 -9.37
C PHE A 332 -12.43 -19.81 -8.90
N ASN A 333 -13.59 -20.29 -9.35
CA ASN A 333 -14.88 -19.61 -9.18
C ASN A 333 -15.53 -19.86 -7.81
N ASP A 334 -14.90 -20.64 -6.93
CA ASP A 334 -15.31 -20.89 -5.56
C ASP A 334 -14.46 -20.12 -4.52
N ALA A 335 -13.53 -19.29 -5.00
CA ALA A 335 -12.64 -18.51 -4.16
C ALA A 335 -13.38 -17.35 -3.46
N LEU A 336 -12.99 -17.07 -2.22
CA LEU A 336 -13.46 -15.92 -1.43
C LEU A 336 -12.47 -14.74 -1.46
N GLY A 337 -11.32 -14.88 -2.10
CA GLY A 337 -10.30 -13.84 -2.15
C GLY A 337 -8.93 -14.36 -2.57
N THR A 338 -7.91 -13.54 -2.33
CA THR A 338 -6.53 -13.85 -2.75
C THR A 338 -5.89 -14.97 -1.92
N GLY A 339 -5.05 -15.75 -2.59
CA GLY A 339 -4.36 -16.90 -2.00
C GLY A 339 -2.89 -16.68 -1.70
N ILE A 340 -2.24 -17.73 -1.20
CA ILE A 340 -0.80 -17.81 -0.96
C ILE A 340 -0.20 -19.03 -1.67
N ALA A 341 1.11 -18.98 -1.91
CA ALA A 341 1.86 -20.14 -2.38
C ALA A 341 2.49 -20.87 -1.19
N LEU A 342 2.27 -22.18 -1.10
CA LEU A 342 2.91 -23.02 -0.09
C LEU A 342 3.29 -24.37 -0.69
N ASN A 343 4.56 -24.75 -0.54
CA ASN A 343 5.10 -26.02 -1.02
C ASN A 343 4.75 -26.37 -2.49
N GLY A 344 4.81 -25.38 -3.39
CA GLY A 344 4.54 -25.57 -4.82
C GLY A 344 3.05 -25.65 -5.19
N SER A 345 2.14 -25.39 -4.25
CA SER A 345 0.70 -25.34 -4.49
C SER A 345 0.12 -23.96 -4.18
N LEU A 346 -1.00 -23.64 -4.84
CA LEU A 346 -1.85 -22.52 -4.47
C LEU A 346 -2.72 -22.96 -3.29
N LEU A 347 -2.75 -22.15 -2.24
CA LEU A 347 -3.76 -22.19 -1.21
C LEU A 347 -4.65 -20.97 -1.40
N TYR A 348 -5.96 -21.16 -1.50
CA TYR A 348 -6.91 -20.06 -1.60
C TYR A 348 -8.14 -20.33 -0.72
N PRO A 349 -8.78 -19.28 -0.19
CA PRO A 349 -9.91 -19.44 0.71
C PRO A 349 -11.19 -19.73 -0.08
N THR A 350 -11.99 -20.66 0.42
CA THR A 350 -13.32 -21.03 -0.09
C THR A 350 -14.31 -21.09 1.05
N ALA A 351 -15.61 -21.20 0.79
CA ALA A 351 -16.63 -21.30 1.85
C ALA A 351 -16.38 -22.45 2.85
N GLU A 352 -15.78 -23.56 2.42
CA GLU A 352 -15.52 -24.73 3.25
C GLU A 352 -14.21 -24.64 4.05
N GLY A 353 -13.26 -23.80 3.63
CA GLY A 353 -11.98 -23.63 4.30
C GLY A 353 -10.90 -23.06 3.39
N ILE A 354 -9.74 -23.72 3.35
CA ILE A 354 -8.61 -23.35 2.46
C ILE A 354 -8.37 -24.49 1.48
N THR A 355 -8.64 -24.23 0.21
CA THR A 355 -8.45 -25.19 -0.88
C THR A 355 -6.99 -25.16 -1.36
N VAL A 356 -6.41 -26.36 -1.49
CA VAL A 356 -5.10 -26.60 -2.08
C VAL A 356 -5.29 -27.02 -3.53
N ALA A 357 -4.72 -26.25 -4.45
CA ALA A 357 -4.80 -26.50 -5.89
C ALA A 357 -3.43 -26.41 -6.56
N ASN A 358 -3.29 -27.14 -7.66
CA ASN A 358 -2.17 -26.96 -8.56
C ASN A 358 -2.43 -25.74 -9.47
N TRP A 359 -1.62 -24.69 -9.34
CA TRP A 359 -1.82 -23.44 -10.09
C TRP A 359 -1.57 -23.57 -11.60
N ASP A 360 -0.87 -24.61 -12.06
CA ASP A 360 -0.56 -24.79 -13.48
C ASP A 360 -1.72 -25.49 -14.21
N THR A 361 -2.33 -26.47 -13.57
CA THR A 361 -3.39 -27.33 -14.14
C THR A 361 -4.79 -26.94 -13.70
N GLY A 362 -4.94 -26.21 -12.60
CA GLY A 362 -6.22 -25.92 -11.97
C GLY A 362 -6.78 -27.08 -11.14
N GLU A 363 -6.08 -28.22 -11.04
CA GLU A 363 -6.56 -29.38 -10.28
C GLU A 363 -6.61 -29.08 -8.79
N VAL A 364 -7.81 -29.16 -8.21
CA VAL A 364 -8.03 -29.13 -6.76
C VAL A 364 -7.58 -30.45 -6.16
N GLN A 365 -6.66 -30.39 -5.20
CA GLN A 365 -6.08 -31.55 -4.55
C GLN A 365 -6.86 -31.95 -3.29
N ARG A 366 -7.17 -30.96 -2.44
CA ARG A 366 -7.95 -31.12 -1.20
C ARG A 366 -8.35 -29.76 -0.62
N THR A 367 -9.25 -29.76 0.34
CA THR A 367 -9.61 -28.58 1.13
C THR A 367 -9.35 -28.84 2.61
N ILE A 368 -8.69 -27.90 3.28
CA ILE A 368 -8.44 -27.92 4.73
C ILE A 368 -9.61 -27.17 5.38
N PRO A 369 -10.46 -27.83 6.19
CA PRO A 369 -11.61 -27.16 6.79
C PRO A 369 -11.17 -26.02 7.72
N VAL A 370 -11.87 -24.88 7.65
CA VAL A 370 -11.68 -23.74 8.56
C VAL A 370 -13.06 -23.23 8.96
N ASP A 371 -13.36 -23.23 10.27
CA ASP A 371 -14.59 -22.62 10.79
C ASP A 371 -14.43 -21.11 10.88
N ARG A 372 -15.23 -20.38 10.09
CA ARG A 372 -15.26 -18.90 10.09
C ARG A 372 -16.41 -18.31 10.89
N ALA A 373 -17.10 -19.13 11.70
CA ALA A 373 -18.20 -18.71 12.56
C ALA A 373 -19.31 -17.94 11.81
N GLY A 374 -19.57 -18.31 10.56
CA GLY A 374 -20.61 -17.71 9.71
C GLY A 374 -20.19 -16.46 8.92
N TYR A 375 -18.92 -16.05 8.94
CA TYR A 375 -18.43 -14.99 8.05
C TYR A 375 -18.48 -15.42 6.58
N ASP A 376 -19.10 -14.60 5.74
CA ASP A 376 -19.40 -14.86 4.32
C ASP A 376 -18.84 -13.80 3.34
N GLY A 377 -18.04 -12.85 3.83
CA GLY A 377 -17.38 -11.82 3.01
C GLY A 377 -16.05 -12.25 2.41
N GLU A 378 -15.34 -11.28 1.81
CA GLU A 378 -14.00 -11.50 1.24
C GLU A 378 -13.01 -12.03 2.29
N VAL A 379 -12.26 -13.05 1.91
CA VAL A 379 -11.18 -13.62 2.71
C VAL A 379 -9.89 -13.60 1.90
N ALA A 380 -8.84 -12.96 2.40
CA ALA A 380 -7.53 -13.01 1.78
C ALA A 380 -6.52 -13.71 2.67
N LEU A 381 -5.65 -14.51 2.08
CA LEU A 381 -4.64 -15.27 2.80
C LEU A 381 -3.29 -14.53 2.86
N GLY A 382 -2.58 -14.74 3.95
CA GLY A 382 -1.17 -14.42 4.15
C GLY A 382 -0.45 -15.56 4.86
N VAL A 383 0.87 -15.55 4.85
CA VAL A 383 1.69 -16.52 5.61
C VAL A 383 2.81 -15.78 6.32
N VAL A 384 2.97 -16.06 7.61
CA VAL A 384 4.04 -15.50 8.43
C VAL A 384 4.61 -16.56 9.36
N GLY A 385 5.91 -16.81 9.27
CA GLY A 385 6.53 -17.93 9.99
C GLY A 385 5.78 -19.24 9.71
N GLN A 386 5.28 -19.88 10.76
CA GLN A 386 4.55 -21.15 10.70
C GLN A 386 3.02 -21.00 10.68
N VAL A 387 2.51 -19.77 10.48
CA VAL A 387 1.09 -19.43 10.64
C VAL A 387 0.51 -18.95 9.32
N ILE A 388 -0.68 -19.44 8.98
CA ILE A 388 -1.50 -18.88 7.90
C ILE A 388 -2.42 -17.83 8.50
N VAL A 389 -2.55 -16.70 7.83
CA VAL A 389 -3.35 -15.57 8.32
C VAL A 389 -4.49 -15.32 7.35
N GLU A 390 -5.71 -15.18 7.85
CA GLU A 390 -6.85 -14.72 7.08
C GLU A 390 -7.16 -13.26 7.43
N LYS A 391 -7.27 -12.40 6.42
CA LYS A 391 -7.98 -11.13 6.56
C LYS A 391 -9.45 -11.36 6.21
N ARG A 392 -10.34 -11.06 7.16
CA ARG A 392 -11.80 -11.21 7.09
C ARG A 392 -12.43 -9.86 7.37
N GLY A 393 -12.60 -9.03 6.35
CA GLY A 393 -13.09 -7.66 6.51
C GLY A 393 -12.20 -6.86 7.48
N SER A 394 -12.75 -6.44 8.62
CA SER A 394 -12.02 -5.67 9.64
C SER A 394 -11.29 -6.52 10.69
N GLU A 395 -11.16 -7.82 10.46
CA GLU A 395 -10.50 -8.75 11.38
C GLU A 395 -9.36 -9.49 10.69
N LEU A 396 -8.32 -9.74 11.48
CA LEU A 396 -7.19 -10.59 11.12
C LEU A 396 -7.22 -11.82 12.03
N VAL A 397 -7.14 -13.01 11.44
CA VAL A 397 -7.24 -14.29 12.15
C VAL A 397 -6.04 -15.16 11.81
N ALA A 398 -5.28 -15.56 12.82
CA ALA A 398 -4.15 -16.46 12.68
C ALA A 398 -4.58 -17.92 12.86
N LEU A 399 -4.14 -18.77 11.94
CA LEU A 399 -4.44 -20.19 11.88
C LEU A 399 -3.16 -21.02 11.98
N GLY A 400 -3.18 -22.08 12.79
CA GLY A 400 -2.09 -23.05 12.88
C GLY A 400 -2.50 -24.42 13.38
#